data_AF-A0A2M8KDU1-F1
#
_entry.id   AF-A0A2M8KDU1-F1
#
_cell.length_a   1.000
_cell.length_b   1.000
_cell.length_c   1.000
_cell.angle_alpha   90.00
_cell.angle_beta   90.00
_cell.angle_gamma   90.00
#
_symmetry.space_group_name_H-M   'P 1'
#
loop_
_entity.id
_entity.type
_entity.pdbx_description
1 polymer ?
#
loop_
_entity_poly.entity_id
_entity_poly.type
_entity_poly.pdbx_seq_one_letter_code
_entity_poly.pdbx_strand_id
1 'polypeptide(L)'
;MKVFLYIIMGIVVSSFLFTSIVYTVNDEKTSIKDAAVNQLNVGAKEAGYGENPQDPRLVVNTIVMFFVSLFGSIMTLLFVYAGYLFLTSHGEESKLTTARQTAQAAVIGLIIVLFAYSIAYFVGKRAQEITGTGKTTMLLETIHYI
;
A
#
# COMPACT_ATOMS: atom_id res chain seq x y z
N MET A 1 16.07 -27.08 2.62
CA MET A 1 15.02 -26.53 3.53
C MET A 1 15.39 -25.15 4.07
N LYS A 2 16.52 -24.97 4.78
CA LYS A 2 16.91 -23.67 5.37
C LYS A 2 17.26 -22.58 4.35
N VAL A 3 17.98 -22.93 3.27
CA VAL A 3 18.36 -21.97 2.21
C VAL A 3 17.15 -21.36 1.50
N PHE A 4 16.14 -22.17 1.20
CA PHE A 4 14.89 -21.71 0.60
C PHE A 4 14.08 -20.79 1.55
N LEU A 5 14.08 -21.10 2.86
CA LEU A 5 13.49 -20.26 3.89
C LEU A 5 14.15 -18.87 3.95
N TYR A 6 15.48 -18.80 3.86
CA TYR A 6 16.21 -17.52 3.88
C TYR A 6 15.96 -16.68 2.63
N ILE A 7 15.79 -17.30 1.45
CA ILE A 7 15.44 -16.58 0.21
C ILE A 7 14.04 -15.95 0.33
N ILE A 8 13.07 -16.71 0.86
CA ILE A 8 11.73 -16.20 1.16
C ILE A 8 11.77 -15.06 2.19
N MET A 9 12.50 -15.24 3.29
CA MET A 9 12.64 -14.22 4.33
C MET A 9 13.29 -12.95 3.77
N GLY A 10 14.31 -13.09 2.90
CA GLY A 10 14.97 -11.97 2.24
C GLY A 10 14.05 -11.18 1.32
N ILE A 11 13.19 -11.84 0.54
CA ILE A 11 12.21 -11.18 -0.33
C ILE A 11 11.16 -10.41 0.49
N VAL A 12 10.71 -10.98 1.61
CA VAL A 12 9.72 -10.35 2.49
C VAL A 12 10.30 -9.15 3.21
N VAL A 13 11.52 -9.27 3.75
CA VAL A 13 12.24 -8.17 4.39
C VAL A 13 12.52 -7.08 3.37
N SER A 14 12.94 -7.42 2.15
CA SER A 14 13.14 -6.45 1.06
C SER A 14 11.85 -5.74 0.67
N SER A 15 10.72 -6.46 0.59
CA SER A 15 9.41 -5.88 0.30
C SER A 15 8.96 -4.89 1.39
N PHE A 16 9.30 -5.17 2.65
CA PHE A 16 9.02 -4.31 3.79
C PHE A 16 9.89 -3.04 3.80
N LEU A 17 11.12 -3.12 3.29
CA LEU A 17 11.98 -1.95 3.08
C LEU A 17 11.57 -1.13 1.85
N PHE A 18 10.98 -1.77 0.83
CA PHE A 18 10.55 -1.10 -0.41
C PHE A 18 9.30 -0.23 -0.22
N THR A 19 8.44 -0.54 0.75
CA THR A 19 7.28 0.31 1.12
C THR A 19 7.66 1.71 1.59
N SER A 20 8.93 1.97 1.91
CA SER A 20 9.42 3.32 2.25
C SER A 20 9.65 4.24 1.05
N ILE A 21 9.56 3.77 -0.21
CA ILE A 21 10.02 4.54 -1.39
C ILE A 21 8.90 5.27 -2.15
N VAL A 22 7.62 5.01 -1.89
CA VAL A 22 6.53 5.58 -2.73
C VAL A 22 5.62 6.52 -1.94
N TYR A 23 6.13 7.74 -1.72
CA TYR A 23 5.30 8.93 -1.55
C TYR A 23 5.88 10.05 -2.43
N THR A 24 5.68 9.93 -3.74
CA THR A 24 5.95 11.02 -4.67
C THR A 24 4.80 12.03 -4.59
N VAL A 25 5.10 13.19 -4.00
CA VAL A 25 4.31 14.42 -4.18
C VAL A 25 4.59 14.91 -5.60
N ASN A 26 3.57 14.95 -6.46
CA ASN A 26 3.70 15.49 -7.81
C ASN A 26 3.61 17.03 -7.79
N ASP A 27 4.67 17.62 -8.34
CA ASP A 27 4.83 18.93 -9.00
C ASP A 27 4.48 20.23 -8.28
N GLU A 28 5.52 21.01 -7.92
CA GLU A 28 5.90 22.21 -8.69
C GLU A 28 7.35 22.62 -8.35
N LYS A 29 8.11 23.09 -9.35
CA LYS A 29 9.55 23.36 -9.28
C LYS A 29 9.92 24.23 -8.08
N THR A 30 10.63 23.67 -7.11
CA THR A 30 11.01 24.40 -5.92
C THR A 30 12.46 24.05 -5.56
N SER A 31 13.16 25.04 -5.01
CA SER A 31 14.62 25.07 -4.82
C SER A 31 15.12 23.85 -4.05
N ILE A 32 16.44 23.56 -4.08
CA ILE A 32 17.06 22.50 -3.24
C ILE A 32 16.63 22.62 -1.77
N LYS A 33 16.36 23.85 -1.32
CA LYS A 33 15.82 24.15 0.00
C LYS A 33 14.40 23.60 0.21
N ASP A 34 13.52 23.75 -0.77
CA ASP A 34 12.13 23.30 -0.69
C ASP A 34 12.04 21.77 -0.86
N ALA A 35 12.90 21.17 -1.67
CA ALA A 35 13.03 19.72 -1.76
C ALA A 35 13.54 19.11 -0.43
N ALA A 36 14.52 19.75 0.22
CA ALA A 36 15.01 19.33 1.53
C ALA A 36 13.96 19.51 2.63
N VAL A 37 13.23 20.63 2.62
CA VAL A 37 12.13 20.89 3.56
C VAL A 37 10.96 19.93 3.33
N ASN A 38 10.64 19.59 2.08
CA ASN A 38 9.61 18.57 1.80
C ASN A 38 10.03 17.18 2.29
N GLN A 39 11.28 16.76 2.10
CA GLN A 39 11.75 15.48 2.63
C GLN A 39 11.73 15.44 4.16
N LEU A 40 12.11 16.55 4.82
CA LEU A 40 12.04 16.69 6.27
C LEU A 40 10.58 16.66 6.76
N ASN A 41 9.66 17.33 6.05
CA ASN A 41 8.24 17.34 6.38
C ASN A 41 7.57 15.99 6.14
N VAL A 42 7.98 15.22 5.13
CA VAL A 42 7.52 13.84 4.93
C VAL A 42 7.97 12.97 6.11
N GLY A 43 9.24 13.05 6.53
CA GLY A 43 9.72 12.34 7.72
C GLY A 43 9.06 12.77 9.03
N ALA A 44 8.85 14.07 9.23
CA ALA A 44 8.15 14.61 10.40
C ALA A 44 6.67 14.22 10.41
N LYS A 45 6.02 14.11 9.25
CA LYS A 45 4.63 13.68 9.10
C LYS A 45 4.48 12.19 9.41
N GLU A 46 5.36 11.35 8.91
CA GLU A 46 5.40 9.91 9.25
C GLU A 46 5.72 9.69 10.75
N ALA A 47 6.44 10.62 11.39
CA ALA A 47 6.73 10.61 12.83
C ALA A 47 5.66 11.32 13.70
N GLY A 48 4.58 11.85 13.11
CA GLY A 48 3.48 12.50 13.84
C GLY A 48 3.73 13.94 14.30
N TYR A 49 4.79 14.61 13.83
CA TYR A 49 5.22 15.95 14.22
C TYR A 49 5.03 17.01 13.10
N GLY A 50 3.91 16.99 12.37
CA GLY A 50 3.60 18.03 11.37
C GLY A 50 2.81 19.21 11.95
N GLU A 51 3.17 20.45 11.58
CA GLU A 51 2.56 21.73 12.05
C GLU A 51 1.09 21.98 11.68
N ASN A 52 0.43 21.05 10.98
CA ASN A 52 -1.01 21.10 10.78
C ASN A 52 -1.62 19.82 11.34
N PRO A 53 -2.76 19.89 12.06
CA PRO A 53 -3.46 18.69 12.51
C PRO A 53 -3.60 17.76 11.32
N GLN A 54 -2.89 16.63 11.37
CA GLN A 54 -2.84 15.71 10.25
C GLN A 54 -4.27 15.32 9.96
N ASP A 55 -4.72 15.68 8.76
CA ASP A 55 -6.07 15.36 8.30
C ASP A 55 -6.26 13.86 8.55
N PRO A 56 -7.17 13.44 9.45
CA PRO A 56 -7.22 12.06 9.92
C PRO A 56 -7.33 11.05 8.78
N ARG A 57 -7.84 11.50 7.63
CA ARG A 57 -7.92 10.78 6.35
C ARG A 57 -6.54 10.28 5.86
N LEU A 58 -5.48 11.08 6.01
CA LEU A 58 -4.13 10.73 5.56
C LEU A 58 -3.50 9.68 6.46
N VAL A 59 -3.65 9.83 7.78
CA VAL A 59 -3.15 8.85 8.77
C VAL A 59 -3.82 7.50 8.57
N VAL A 60 -5.15 7.50 8.39
CA VAL A 60 -5.90 6.27 8.12
C VAL A 60 -5.45 5.61 6.82
N ASN A 61 -5.21 6.39 5.75
CA ASN A 61 -4.77 5.83 4.48
C ASN A 61 -3.40 5.14 4.59
N THR A 62 -2.45 5.74 5.30
CA THR A 62 -1.13 5.16 5.56
C THR A 62 -1.23 3.84 6.33
N ILE A 63 -2.04 3.81 7.38
CA ILE A 63 -2.25 2.59 8.19
C ILE A 63 -2.87 1.47 7.35
N VAL A 64 -3.91 1.78 6.58
CA VAL A 64 -4.58 0.79 5.71
C VAL A 64 -3.60 0.24 4.68
N MET A 65 -2.80 1.10 4.04
CA MET A 65 -1.84 0.69 3.02
C MET A 65 -0.73 -0.21 3.59
N PHE A 66 -0.31 0.05 4.83
CA PHE A 66 0.62 -0.82 5.57
C PHE A 66 0.03 -2.22 5.83
N PHE A 67 -1.23 -2.31 6.28
CA PHE A 67 -1.86 -3.60 6.49
C PHE A 67 -2.09 -4.35 5.16
N VAL A 68 -2.53 -3.65 4.12
CA VAL A 68 -2.76 -4.26 2.79
C VAL A 68 -1.46 -4.82 2.21
N SER A 69 -0.35 -4.10 2.32
CA SER A 69 0.95 -4.59 1.84
C SER A 69 1.44 -5.81 2.63
N LEU A 70 1.24 -5.82 3.95
CA LEU A 70 1.58 -6.95 4.81
C LEU A 70 0.76 -8.20 4.44
N PHE A 71 -0.56 -8.08 4.33
CA PHE A 71 -1.43 -9.19 3.96
C PHE A 71 -1.16 -9.68 2.53
N GLY A 72 -0.96 -8.77 1.57
CA GLY A 72 -0.61 -9.13 0.20
C GLY A 72 0.70 -9.92 0.10
N SER A 73 1.72 -9.53 0.87
CA SER A 73 2.99 -10.24 0.94
C SER A 73 2.83 -11.66 1.51
N ILE A 74 2.12 -11.81 2.64
CA ILE A 74 1.88 -13.12 3.27
C ILE A 74 1.11 -14.07 2.35
N MET A 75 0.07 -13.59 1.68
CA MET A 75 -0.71 -14.41 0.75
C MET A 75 0.13 -14.87 -0.45
N THR A 76 0.99 -13.99 -0.97
CA THR A 76 1.91 -14.33 -2.06
C THR A 76 2.91 -15.43 -1.63
N LEU A 77 3.43 -15.37 -0.41
CA LEU A 77 4.31 -16.40 0.14
C LEU A 77 3.63 -17.77 0.24
N LEU A 78 2.40 -17.80 0.76
CA LEU A 78 1.61 -19.02 0.87
C LEU A 78 1.33 -19.61 -0.52
N PHE A 79 1.06 -18.77 -1.51
CA PHE A 79 0.86 -19.19 -2.89
C PHE A 79 2.13 -19.83 -3.49
N VAL A 80 3.30 -19.21 -3.29
CA VAL A 80 4.59 -19.77 -3.72
C VAL A 80 4.90 -21.09 -3.00
N TYR A 81 4.63 -21.17 -1.70
CA TYR A 81 4.79 -22.40 -0.92
C TYR A 81 3.89 -23.53 -1.45
N ALA A 82 2.63 -23.23 -1.76
CA ALA A 82 1.69 -24.17 -2.36
C ALA A 82 2.18 -24.65 -3.74
N GLY A 83 2.70 -23.75 -4.57
CA GLY A 83 3.31 -24.10 -5.86
C GLY A 83 4.53 -25.01 -5.72
N TYR A 84 5.39 -24.74 -4.74
CA TYR A 84 6.53 -25.61 -4.45
C TYR A 84 6.08 -27.00 -3.97
N LEU A 85 5.10 -27.06 -3.06
CA LEU A 85 4.56 -28.33 -2.58
C LEU A 85 3.95 -29.14 -3.73
N PHE A 86 3.23 -28.47 -4.63
CA PHE A 86 2.67 -29.08 -5.85
C PHE A 86 3.76 -29.68 -6.74
N LEU A 87 4.82 -28.93 -7.03
CA LEU A 87 5.93 -29.39 -7.89
C LEU A 87 6.74 -30.52 -7.27
N THR A 88 6.86 -30.55 -5.94
CA THR A 88 7.65 -31.56 -5.20
C THR A 88 6.85 -32.77 -4.76
N SER A 89 5.57 -32.85 -5.11
CA SER A 89 4.68 -33.91 -4.67
C SER A 89 5.04 -35.30 -5.22
N HIS A 90 5.83 -35.42 -6.30
CA HIS A 90 6.24 -36.69 -6.93
C HIS A 90 5.13 -37.77 -7.08
N GLY A 91 3.85 -37.36 -7.15
CA GLY A 91 2.70 -38.29 -7.23
C GLY A 91 2.08 -38.70 -5.89
N GLU A 92 2.55 -38.18 -4.75
CA GLU A 92 1.92 -38.41 -3.44
C GLU A 92 0.63 -37.58 -3.31
N GLU A 93 -0.53 -38.26 -3.25
CA GLU A 93 -1.85 -37.60 -3.20
C GLU A 93 -2.04 -36.68 -1.98
N SER A 94 -1.42 -37.00 -0.84
CA SER A 94 -1.49 -36.19 0.38
C SER A 94 -0.89 -34.80 0.19
N LYS A 95 0.31 -34.72 -0.39
CA LYS A 95 0.98 -33.45 -0.70
C LYS A 95 0.25 -32.68 -1.79
N LEU A 96 -0.26 -33.38 -2.80
CA LEU A 96 -1.03 -32.77 -3.89
C LEU A 96 -2.33 -32.14 -3.38
N THR A 97 -3.04 -32.82 -2.49
CA THR A 97 -4.27 -32.33 -1.86
C THR A 97 -3.99 -31.11 -0.98
N THR A 98 -2.94 -31.19 -0.16
CA THR A 98 -2.51 -30.08 0.69
C THR A 98 -2.14 -28.85 -0.15
N ALA A 99 -1.34 -29.03 -1.22
CA ALA A 99 -0.95 -27.95 -2.12
C ALA A 99 -2.17 -27.25 -2.76
N ARG A 100 -3.17 -28.02 -3.20
CA ARG A 100 -4.40 -27.46 -3.78
C ARG A 100 -5.21 -26.68 -2.76
N GLN A 101 -5.36 -27.19 -1.55
CA GLN A 101 -6.08 -26.49 -0.47
C GLN A 101 -5.37 -25.19 -0.09
N THR A 102 -4.05 -25.21 0.06
CA THR A 102 -3.27 -24.00 0.35
C THR A 102 -3.33 -22.98 -0.79
N ALA A 103 -3.25 -23.43 -2.05
CA ALA A 103 -3.38 -22.54 -3.20
C ALA A 103 -4.77 -21.90 -3.28
N GLN A 104 -5.84 -22.67 -3.07
CA GLN A 104 -7.22 -22.14 -3.05
C GLN A 104 -7.40 -21.11 -1.92
N ALA A 105 -6.91 -21.41 -0.72
CA ALA A 105 -6.98 -20.49 0.40
C ALA A 105 -6.21 -19.18 0.13
N ALA A 106 -5.01 -19.27 -0.46
CA ALA A 106 -4.21 -18.10 -0.81
C ALA A 106 -4.88 -17.23 -1.88
N VAL A 107 -5.48 -17.83 -2.92
CA VAL A 107 -6.19 -17.10 -3.98
C VAL A 107 -7.43 -16.40 -3.42
N ILE A 108 -8.23 -17.09 -2.60
CA ILE A 108 -9.41 -16.49 -1.97
C ILE A 108 -9.00 -15.32 -1.07
N GLY A 109 -7.94 -15.48 -0.27
CA GLY A 109 -7.40 -14.41 0.57
C GLY A 109 -6.96 -13.18 -0.25
N LEU A 110 -6.27 -13.42 -1.38
CA LEU A 110 -5.83 -12.34 -2.27
C LEU A 110 -7.02 -11.57 -2.88
N ILE A 111 -8.05 -12.31 -3.33
CA ILE A 111 -9.28 -11.73 -3.87
C ILE A 111 -9.96 -10.83 -2.83
N ILE A 112 -10.08 -11.29 -1.58
CA ILE A 112 -10.71 -10.51 -0.49
C ILE A 112 -9.95 -9.21 -0.23
N VAL A 113 -8.62 -9.24 -0.17
CA VAL A 113 -7.79 -8.05 0.04
C VAL A 113 -7.97 -7.03 -1.09
N LEU A 114 -7.99 -7.51 -2.34
CA LEU A 114 -8.22 -6.66 -3.52
C LEU A 114 -9.61 -6.00 -3.49
N PHE A 115 -10.65 -6.75 -3.12
CA PHE A 115 -11.99 -6.21 -2.97
C PHE A 115 -12.09 -5.19 -1.83
N ALA A 116 -11.50 -5.49 -0.67
CA ALA A 116 -11.50 -4.59 0.48
C ALA A 116 -10.86 -3.24 0.13
N TYR A 117 -9.68 -3.26 -0.52
CA TYR A 117 -9.01 -2.05 -0.97
C TYR A 117 -9.83 -1.28 -2.02
N SER A 118 -10.39 -1.98 -3.00
CA SER A 118 -11.21 -1.36 -4.05
C SER A 118 -12.44 -0.64 -3.48
N ILE A 119 -13.13 -1.27 -2.52
CA ILE A 119 -14.29 -0.68 -1.86
C ILE A 119 -13.87 0.54 -1.03
N ALA A 120 -12.81 0.42 -0.22
CA ALA A 120 -12.31 1.52 0.60
C ALA A 120 -11.92 2.73 -0.27
N TYR A 121 -11.22 2.50 -1.38
CA TYR A 121 -10.85 3.53 -2.34
C TYR A 121 -12.08 4.19 -2.98
N PHE A 122 -13.07 3.39 -3.41
CA PHE A 122 -14.29 3.91 -3.99
C PHE A 122 -15.05 4.83 -3.02
N VAL A 123 -15.26 4.38 -1.78
CA VAL A 123 -15.95 5.17 -0.75
C VAL A 123 -15.15 6.43 -0.39
N GLY A 124 -13.82 6.31 -0.24
CA GLY A 124 -12.95 7.44 0.05
C GLY A 124 -13.04 8.53 -1.02
N LYS A 125 -13.00 8.15 -2.30
CA LYS A 125 -13.15 9.07 -3.43
C LYS A 125 -14.50 9.80 -3.41
N ARG A 126 -15.60 9.07 -3.20
CA ARG A 126 -16.93 9.68 -3.09
C ARG A 126 -17.06 10.62 -1.89
N ALA A 127 -16.44 10.26 -0.76
CA ALA A 127 -16.42 11.09 0.43
C ALA A 127 -15.64 12.42 0.24
N GLN A 128 -14.61 12.43 -0.62
CA GLN A 128 -13.89 13.65 -0.97
C GLN A 128 -14.67 14.54 -1.94
N GLU A 129 -15.35 13.95 -2.93
CA GLU A 129 -16.22 14.67 -3.87
C GLU A 129 -17.31 15.48 -3.14
N ILE A 130 -17.91 14.90 -2.09
CA ILE A 130 -18.96 15.57 -1.28
C ILE A 130 -18.43 16.57 -0.25
N THR A 131 -17.15 16.49 0.15
CA THR A 131 -16.54 17.40 1.16
C THR A 131 -16.02 18.70 0.51
N GLY A 132 -16.10 18.86 -0.82
CA GLY A 132 -15.93 20.17 -1.46
C GLY A 132 -14.49 20.66 -1.67
N THR A 133 -13.47 19.79 -1.59
CA THR A 133 -12.07 20.15 -1.92
C THR A 133 -11.81 20.32 -3.43
N GLY A 134 -12.86 20.56 -4.23
CA GLY A 134 -12.80 20.72 -5.69
C GLY A 134 -13.28 22.08 -6.22
N LYS A 135 -13.52 23.09 -5.37
CA LYS A 135 -14.09 24.40 -5.81
C LYS A 135 -13.60 25.64 -5.04
N THR A 136 -12.30 25.85 -4.84
CA THR A 136 -11.79 27.13 -4.25
C THR A 136 -10.77 27.89 -5.09
N THR A 137 -10.57 27.56 -6.36
CA THR A 137 -10.06 28.55 -7.32
C THR A 137 -11.22 29.38 -7.88
N MET A 138 -11.86 30.16 -7.01
CA MET A 138 -12.69 31.27 -7.46
C MET A 138 -11.75 32.34 -8.00
N LEU A 139 -11.66 32.49 -9.31
CA LEU A 139 -11.02 33.58 -10.06
C LEU A 139 -10.98 34.91 -9.29
N LEU A 140 -9.82 35.22 -8.70
CA LEU A 140 -9.51 36.51 -8.08
C LEU A 140 -9.17 37.61 -9.10
N GLU A 141 -9.65 37.49 -10.34
CA GLU A 141 -9.35 38.41 -11.45
C GLU A 141 -10.52 39.33 -11.83
N THR A 142 -11.57 39.44 -11.02
CA THR A 142 -12.73 40.31 -11.33
C THR A 142 -12.94 41.47 -10.36
N ILE A 143 -12.12 41.64 -9.31
CA ILE A 143 -12.18 42.82 -8.43
C ILE A 143 -11.07 43.82 -8.75
N HIS A 144 -10.90 44.11 -10.05
CA HIS A 144 -10.09 45.24 -10.50
C HIS A 144 -10.79 46.07 -11.59
N TYR A 145 -12.12 45.92 -11.72
CA TYR A 145 -12.95 46.71 -12.62
C TYR A 145 -14.30 47.06 -11.98
N ILE A 146 -14.27 47.82 -10.89
CA ILE A 146 -15.31 48.77 -10.47
C ILE A 146 -14.69 49.80 -9.53
#